data_AF-A0AAV1DKI8-F1
#
_entry.id   AF-A0AAV1DKI8-F1
#
_cell.length_a   1.000
_cell.length_b   1.000
_cell.length_c   1.000
_cell.angle_alpha   90.00
_cell.angle_beta   90.00
_cell.angle_gamma   90.00
#
_symmetry.space_group_name_H-M   'P 1'
#
loop_
_entity.id
_entity.type
_entity.pdbx_description
1 polymer ?
#
loop_
_entity_poly.entity_id
_entity_poly.type
_entity_poly.pdbx_seq_one_letter_code
_entity_poly.pdbx_strand_id
1 'polypeptide(L)'
;MGKSNHQMTTPKPFFVIFLLLLCFFFANFGFSADYTTLVYKGCADQKFQDPSGASSQSLQNLFDSLTSQSSSAKFYKTGAGQGQSAINGLFQCRGDLSNDDCNNCVGKIPGMARRLCGEAIAVRVQLTGCYLSYEVAGFKQAGTTELLFKICGSTQASGAGFSDRLDTALGEIAKGVSGNGNGFYAGGYQSVYVLGQCEGDLANDNCVDCVKTASQRAKSECGNSLSAQIYLQQCYISYTYYPNGVPGSTSSPSSSSSSRTGVNTQKTVAIVLGGLVGVGLVAACLLFTRSALKKQGRSKHGGSLHYLTFLI
;
A
#
# COMPACT_ATOMS: atom_id res chain seq x y z
N MET A 1 -37.80 58.48 27.02
CA MET A 1 -36.37 58.11 27.07
C MET A 1 -36.27 56.72 27.67
N GLY A 2 -35.83 55.72 26.92
CA GLY A 2 -35.72 54.35 27.40
C GLY A 2 -35.16 53.42 26.32
N LYS A 3 -33.82 53.29 26.28
CA LYS A 3 -33.14 52.24 25.51
C LYS A 3 -33.43 50.90 26.20
N SER A 4 -33.90 49.90 25.47
CA SER A 4 -33.75 48.50 25.89
C SER A 4 -33.18 47.68 24.74
N ASN A 5 -32.02 47.10 25.02
CA ASN A 5 -31.19 46.29 24.14
C ASN A 5 -31.88 44.98 23.77
N HIS A 6 -31.88 44.61 22.49
CA HIS A 6 -32.08 43.21 22.10
C HIS A 6 -30.78 42.63 21.54
N GLN A 7 -30.25 41.68 22.30
CA GLN A 7 -28.99 41.01 22.08
C GLN A 7 -29.08 40.09 20.86
N MET A 8 -28.14 40.29 19.94
CA MET A 8 -27.89 39.46 18.76
C MET A 8 -27.24 38.15 19.24
N THR A 9 -27.94 37.01 19.15
CA THR A 9 -27.39 35.72 19.57
C THR A 9 -26.48 35.18 18.47
N THR A 10 -25.17 35.34 18.67
CA THR A 10 -24.12 34.80 17.81
C THR A 10 -24.11 33.26 17.87
N PRO A 11 -23.74 32.57 16.78
CA PRO A 11 -23.55 31.12 16.81
C PRO A 11 -22.49 30.79 17.87
N LYS A 12 -22.81 29.84 18.77
CA LYS A 12 -21.97 29.51 19.91
C LYS A 12 -20.56 29.13 19.42
N PRO A 13 -19.48 29.74 19.97
CA PRO A 13 -18.09 29.51 19.51
C PRO A 13 -17.70 28.03 19.54
N PHE A 14 -18.34 27.25 20.40
CA PHE A 14 -18.18 25.80 20.53
C PHE A 14 -18.46 25.03 19.22
N PHE A 15 -19.45 25.46 18.43
CA PHE A 15 -19.82 24.76 17.19
C PHE A 15 -18.80 24.99 16.07
N VAL A 16 -18.22 26.19 16.01
CA VAL A 16 -17.16 26.54 15.04
C VAL A 16 -15.86 25.81 15.39
N ILE A 17 -15.51 25.74 16.68
CA ILE A 17 -14.34 24.98 17.15
C ILE A 17 -14.50 23.49 16.87
N PHE A 18 -15.69 22.92 17.10
CA PHE A 18 -15.97 21.51 16.79
C PHE A 18 -15.79 21.20 15.30
N LEU A 19 -16.28 22.06 14.40
CA LEU A 19 -16.08 21.91 12.95
C LEU A 19 -14.61 22.02 12.53
N LEU A 20 -13.84 22.94 13.13
CA LEU A 20 -12.41 23.08 12.87
C LEU A 20 -11.63 21.85 13.36
N LEU A 21 -11.98 21.30 14.52
CA LEU A 21 -11.39 20.07 15.05
C LEU A 21 -11.75 18.86 14.18
N LEU A 22 -12.98 18.78 13.68
CA LEU A 22 -13.41 17.73 12.76
C LEU A 22 -12.62 17.79 11.45
N CYS A 23 -12.47 18.98 10.86
CA CYS A 23 -11.65 19.20 9.66
C CYS A 23 -10.18 18.86 9.90
N PHE A 24 -9.63 19.18 11.07
CA PHE A 24 -8.26 18.80 11.44
C PHE A 24 -8.11 17.28 11.59
N PHE A 25 -9.11 16.60 12.15
CA PHE A 25 -9.17 15.14 12.23
C PHE A 25 -9.19 14.49 10.84
N PHE A 26 -10.04 14.99 9.92
CA PHE A 26 -10.15 14.45 8.57
C PHE A 26 -8.97 14.82 7.66
N ALA A 27 -8.30 15.95 7.88
CA ALA A 27 -7.07 16.31 7.17
C ALA A 27 -5.90 15.36 7.49
N ASN A 28 -5.95 14.67 8.64
CA ASN A 28 -4.98 13.65 9.03
C ASN A 28 -5.37 12.23 8.60
N PHE A 29 -6.60 12.00 8.11
CA PHE A 29 -6.99 10.75 7.48
C PHE A 29 -6.44 10.70 6.05
N GLY A 30 -5.12 10.57 5.93
CA GLY A 30 -4.50 10.14 4.68
C GLY A 30 -5.00 8.73 4.36
N PHE A 31 -5.55 8.50 3.17
CA PHE A 31 -5.80 7.16 2.67
C PHE A 31 -4.42 6.49 2.50
N SER A 32 -3.99 5.71 3.49
CA SER A 32 -2.79 4.87 3.34
C SER A 32 -3.18 3.71 2.44
N ALA A 33 -2.53 3.57 1.30
CA ALA A 33 -2.79 2.39 0.50
C ALA A 33 -2.11 1.19 1.13
N ASP A 34 -2.87 0.10 1.15
CA ASP A 34 -2.59 -1.04 2.00
C ASP A 34 -1.30 -1.75 1.62
N TYR A 35 -0.32 -1.69 2.52
CA TYR A 35 0.98 -2.35 2.40
C TYR A 35 1.09 -3.57 3.34
N THR A 36 0.04 -3.91 4.09
CA THR A 36 0.02 -4.97 5.10
C THR A 36 -0.89 -6.16 4.75
N THR A 37 -1.67 -6.06 3.68
CA THR A 37 -2.50 -7.17 3.21
C THR A 37 -1.65 -8.37 2.80
N LEU A 38 -2.08 -9.55 3.24
CA LEU A 38 -1.47 -10.83 2.86
C LEU A 38 -1.65 -11.07 1.35
N VAL A 39 -0.54 -11.34 0.67
CA VAL A 39 -0.54 -11.79 -0.73
C VAL A 39 -0.50 -13.32 -0.78
N TYR A 40 0.53 -13.93 -0.18
CA TYR A 40 0.64 -15.38 -0.06
C TYR A 40 1.54 -15.78 1.10
N LYS A 41 1.49 -17.07 1.44
CA LYS A 41 2.41 -17.72 2.37
C LYS A 41 3.01 -18.98 1.75
N GLY A 42 4.22 -19.30 2.15
CA GLY A 42 4.82 -20.63 1.99
C GLY A 42 5.24 -21.15 3.37
N CYS A 43 4.94 -22.40 3.68
CA CYS A 43 5.37 -23.06 4.90
C CYS A 43 5.96 -24.42 4.52
N ALA A 44 7.07 -24.81 5.13
CA ALA A 44 7.54 -26.18 5.05
C ALA A 44 6.56 -27.13 5.74
N ASP A 45 6.49 -28.38 5.26
CA ASP A 45 5.69 -29.42 5.89
C ASP A 45 6.32 -29.90 7.21
N GLN A 46 7.65 -29.81 7.31
CA GLN A 46 8.40 -30.15 8.50
C GLN A 46 8.25 -29.07 9.57
N LYS A 47 8.16 -29.51 10.83
CA LYS A 47 8.05 -28.65 12.00
C LYS A 47 9.30 -28.74 12.86
N PHE A 48 9.52 -27.72 13.68
CA PHE A 48 10.59 -27.74 14.67
C PHE A 48 10.42 -28.94 15.61
N GLN A 49 11.51 -29.69 15.80
CA GLN A 49 11.62 -30.64 16.90
C GLN A 49 12.36 -29.93 18.04
N ASP A 50 11.62 -29.25 18.89
CA ASP A 50 12.18 -28.31 19.88
C ASP A 50 11.75 -28.62 21.33
N PRO A 51 12.14 -29.79 21.87
CA PRO A 51 11.78 -30.17 23.23
C PRO A 51 12.38 -29.24 24.31
N SER A 52 13.47 -28.53 24.00
CA SER A 52 14.14 -27.60 24.91
C SER A 52 13.71 -26.14 24.75
N GLY A 53 12.97 -25.79 23.70
CA GLY A 53 12.57 -24.41 23.38
C GLY A 53 13.67 -23.55 22.73
N ALA A 54 14.82 -24.14 22.38
CA ALA A 54 15.97 -23.44 21.83
C ALA A 54 15.71 -22.87 20.43
N SER A 55 15.02 -23.62 19.57
CA SER A 55 14.68 -23.15 18.21
C SER A 55 13.64 -22.05 18.25
N SER A 56 12.65 -22.19 19.14
CA SER A 56 11.61 -21.18 19.38
C SER A 56 12.21 -19.86 19.87
N GLN A 57 13.19 -19.92 20.78
CA GLN A 57 13.91 -18.74 21.25
C GLN A 57 14.78 -18.13 20.15
N SER A 58 15.47 -18.96 19.36
CA SER A 58 16.29 -18.49 18.23
C SER A 58 15.44 -17.78 17.18
N LEU A 59 14.25 -18.31 16.88
CA LEU A 59 13.29 -17.71 15.96
C LEU A 59 12.77 -16.36 16.48
N GLN A 60 12.51 -16.25 17.79
CA GLN A 60 12.14 -14.96 18.38
C GLN A 60 13.22 -13.91 18.26
N ASN A 61 14.47 -14.27 18.61
CA ASN A 61 15.60 -13.36 18.49
C ASN A 61 15.82 -12.91 17.04
N LEU A 62 15.57 -13.82 16.07
CA LEU A 62 15.61 -13.51 14.65
C LEU A 62 14.52 -12.49 14.27
N PHE A 63 13.27 -12.72 14.66
CA PHE A 63 12.18 -11.79 14.38
C PHE A 63 12.41 -10.40 14.99
N ASP A 64 12.91 -10.35 16.23
CA ASP A 64 13.22 -9.09 16.90
C ASP A 64 14.33 -8.33 16.16
N SER A 65 15.38 -9.04 15.74
CA SER A 65 16.49 -8.47 14.96
C SER A 65 16.03 -7.93 13.60
N LEU A 66 15.25 -8.72 12.84
CA LEU A 66 14.72 -8.31 11.54
C LEU A 66 13.76 -7.13 11.67
N THR A 67 12.87 -7.16 12.67
CA THR A 67 11.92 -6.06 12.92
C THR A 67 12.66 -4.81 13.34
N SER A 68 13.64 -4.88 14.25
CA SER A 68 14.46 -3.73 14.64
C SER A 68 15.14 -3.08 13.43
N GLN A 69 15.75 -3.88 12.55
CA GLN A 69 16.51 -3.37 11.41
C GLN A 69 15.64 -2.76 10.30
N SER A 70 14.37 -3.16 10.21
CA SER A 70 13.43 -2.56 9.24
C SER A 70 13.12 -1.07 9.50
N SER A 71 13.49 -0.54 10.68
CA SER A 71 13.40 0.90 10.99
C SER A 71 14.45 1.76 10.28
N SER A 72 15.51 1.15 9.75
CA SER A 72 16.62 1.87 9.11
C SER A 72 16.97 1.34 7.72
N ALA A 73 16.63 0.09 7.41
CA ALA A 73 16.93 -0.58 6.16
C ALA A 73 15.67 -1.12 5.45
N LYS A 74 15.75 -1.26 4.12
CA LYS A 74 14.70 -1.92 3.30
C LYS A 74 14.91 -3.40 3.09
N PHE A 75 16.13 -3.86 3.34
CA PHE A 75 16.53 -5.26 3.22
C PHE A 75 17.54 -5.54 4.32
N TYR A 76 17.40 -6.70 4.96
CA TYR A 76 18.39 -7.22 5.88
C TYR A 76 18.27 -8.72 5.96
N LYS A 77 19.41 -9.40 5.99
CA LYS A 77 19.54 -10.86 6.12
C LYS A 77 20.47 -11.14 7.28
N THR A 78 20.06 -12.03 8.18
CA THR A 78 20.82 -12.41 9.38
C THR A 78 20.45 -13.81 9.83
N GLY A 79 21.16 -14.32 10.83
CA GLY A 79 20.87 -15.59 11.48
C GLY A 79 20.80 -15.47 12.99
N ALA A 80 20.17 -16.45 13.64
CA ALA A 80 20.10 -16.59 15.08
C ALA A 80 20.26 -18.06 15.50
N GLY A 81 20.72 -18.29 16.72
CA GLY A 81 20.96 -19.64 17.25
C GLY A 81 22.27 -20.27 16.77
N GLN A 82 22.52 -21.51 17.19
CA GLN A 82 23.72 -22.27 16.86
C GLN A 82 23.40 -23.75 16.70
N GLY A 83 24.21 -24.47 15.92
CA GLY A 83 24.04 -25.91 15.71
C GLY A 83 22.65 -26.25 15.17
N GLN A 84 21.91 -27.10 15.89
CA GLN A 84 20.56 -27.57 15.51
C GLN A 84 19.47 -26.49 15.64
N SER A 85 19.72 -25.40 16.36
CA SER A 85 18.78 -24.27 16.49
C SER A 85 19.14 -23.09 15.59
N ALA A 86 20.11 -23.25 14.67
CA ALA A 86 20.52 -22.20 13.75
C ALA A 86 19.42 -21.94 12.70
N ILE A 87 18.96 -20.69 12.65
CA ILE A 87 17.91 -20.24 11.73
C ILE A 87 18.42 -19.01 11.00
N ASN A 88 18.31 -19.01 9.68
CA ASN A 88 18.57 -17.87 8.83
C ASN A 88 17.25 -17.19 8.48
N GLY A 89 17.27 -15.88 8.30
CA GLY A 89 16.11 -15.18 7.80
C GLY A 89 16.45 -13.82 7.21
N LEU A 90 15.48 -13.26 6.52
CA LEU A 90 15.59 -11.96 5.90
C LEU A 90 14.23 -11.28 5.85
N PHE A 91 14.25 -9.96 5.73
CA PHE A 91 13.10 -9.21 5.27
C PHE A 91 13.46 -8.38 4.04
N GLN A 92 12.46 -8.05 3.24
CA GLN A 92 12.54 -7.09 2.16
C GLN A 92 11.25 -6.27 2.11
N CYS A 93 11.38 -4.96 2.29
CA CYS A 93 10.32 -4.00 2.05
C CYS A 93 10.33 -3.53 0.59
N ARG A 94 9.17 -3.06 0.12
CA ARG A 94 9.03 -2.41 -1.17
C ARG A 94 9.84 -1.11 -1.18
N GLY A 95 10.53 -0.87 -2.28
CA GLY A 95 11.56 0.18 -2.35
C GLY A 95 11.04 1.62 -2.22
N ASP A 96 9.74 1.83 -2.43
CA ASP A 96 9.06 3.13 -2.33
C ASP A 96 8.48 3.43 -0.93
N LEU A 97 8.53 2.49 0.02
CA LEU A 97 8.00 2.71 1.37
C LEU A 97 8.92 3.62 2.20
N SER A 98 8.35 4.35 3.14
CA SER A 98 9.12 4.99 4.22
C SER A 98 9.68 3.93 5.18
N ASN A 99 10.69 4.27 5.98
CA ASN A 99 11.23 3.31 6.98
C ASN A 99 10.18 2.96 8.04
N ASP A 100 9.33 3.90 8.41
CA ASP A 100 8.23 3.66 9.34
C ASP A 100 7.20 2.69 8.75
N ASP A 101 6.79 2.87 7.48
CA ASP A 101 5.88 1.95 6.79
C ASP A 101 6.51 0.56 6.61
N CYS A 102 7.81 0.51 6.33
CA CYS A 102 8.57 -0.74 6.25
C CYS A 102 8.57 -1.47 7.60
N ASN A 103 8.87 -0.76 8.69
CA ASN A 103 8.86 -1.31 10.03
C ASN A 103 7.48 -1.81 10.46
N ASN A 104 6.44 -1.02 10.18
CA ASN A 104 5.06 -1.41 10.41
C ASN A 104 4.68 -2.67 9.62
N CYS A 105 5.10 -2.77 8.37
CA CYS A 105 4.84 -3.95 7.53
C CYS A 105 5.55 -5.20 8.07
N VAL A 106 6.86 -5.11 8.32
CA VAL A 106 7.68 -6.24 8.81
C VAL A 106 7.19 -6.70 10.18
N GLY A 107 6.85 -5.76 11.08
CA GLY A 107 6.35 -6.06 12.42
C GLY A 107 5.03 -6.83 12.46
N LYS A 108 4.24 -6.89 11.38
CA LYS A 108 3.05 -7.76 11.31
C LYS A 108 3.40 -9.23 11.07
N ILE A 109 4.50 -9.49 10.39
CA ILE A 109 4.80 -10.82 9.87
C ILE A 109 5.03 -11.87 10.96
N PRO A 110 5.75 -11.63 12.08
CA PRO A 110 5.96 -12.64 13.11
C PRO A 110 4.66 -13.26 13.64
N GLY A 111 3.66 -12.41 13.94
CA GLY A 111 2.34 -12.87 14.37
C GLY A 111 1.58 -13.63 13.28
N MET A 112 1.66 -13.17 12.04
CA MET A 112 1.03 -13.86 10.90
C MET A 112 1.70 -15.20 10.60
N ALA A 113 3.02 -15.28 10.62
CA ALA A 113 3.78 -16.50 10.39
C ALA A 113 3.37 -17.60 11.38
N ARG A 114 3.31 -17.29 12.68
CA ARG A 114 2.85 -18.23 13.71
C ARG A 114 1.41 -18.69 13.46
N ARG A 115 0.50 -17.77 13.14
CA ARG A 115 -0.91 -18.09 12.91
C ARG A 115 -1.14 -18.92 11.65
N LEU A 116 -0.37 -18.67 10.60
CA LEU A 116 -0.58 -19.23 9.27
C LEU A 116 0.26 -20.47 8.95
N CYS A 117 1.40 -20.64 9.63
CA CYS A 117 2.35 -21.72 9.41
C CYS A 117 2.67 -22.53 10.68
N GLY A 118 2.18 -22.12 11.86
CA GLY A 118 2.50 -22.79 13.12
C GLY A 118 4.01 -22.77 13.39
N GLU A 119 4.57 -23.95 13.61
CA GLU A 119 5.98 -24.18 13.96
C GLU A 119 6.78 -24.76 12.78
N ALA A 120 6.45 -24.38 11.54
CA ALA A 120 7.17 -24.83 10.35
C ALA A 120 8.64 -24.41 10.39
N ILE A 121 9.56 -25.27 9.96
CA ILE A 121 11.01 -24.99 9.99
C ILE A 121 11.47 -23.99 8.95
N ALA A 122 10.65 -23.73 7.94
CA ALA A 122 10.87 -22.69 6.95
C ALA A 122 9.54 -22.05 6.57
N VAL A 123 9.53 -20.72 6.49
CA VAL A 123 8.35 -19.92 6.21
C VAL A 123 8.71 -18.73 5.35
N ARG A 124 7.81 -18.37 4.44
CA ARG A 124 7.78 -17.09 3.75
C ARG A 124 6.39 -16.50 3.88
N VAL A 125 6.29 -15.26 4.33
CA VAL A 125 5.03 -14.50 4.33
C VAL A 125 5.23 -13.26 3.48
N GLN A 126 4.46 -13.14 2.41
CA GLN A 126 4.46 -12.00 1.51
C GLN A 126 3.24 -11.13 1.78
N LEU A 127 3.48 -9.88 2.17
CA LEU A 127 2.49 -8.81 2.21
C LEU A 127 2.65 -7.91 0.98
N THR A 128 1.69 -7.01 0.75
CA THR A 128 1.72 -6.08 -0.39
C THR A 128 2.87 -5.08 -0.33
N GLY A 129 3.43 -4.81 0.86
CA GLY A 129 4.53 -3.87 1.06
C GLY A 129 5.85 -4.49 1.49
N CYS A 130 5.87 -5.74 1.94
CA CYS A 130 7.10 -6.38 2.40
C CYS A 130 6.93 -7.90 2.43
N TYR A 131 8.04 -8.62 2.53
CA TYR A 131 8.02 -10.01 2.95
C TYR A 131 9.11 -10.27 3.97
N LEU A 132 8.92 -11.35 4.72
CA LEU A 132 9.93 -11.92 5.58
C LEU A 132 9.92 -13.43 5.36
N SER A 133 11.12 -14.00 5.28
CA SER A 133 11.32 -15.44 5.24
C SER A 133 12.34 -15.87 6.27
N TYR A 134 12.15 -17.06 6.83
CA TYR A 134 13.12 -17.74 7.66
C TYR A 134 13.18 -19.21 7.31
N GLU A 135 14.29 -19.84 7.64
CA GLU A 135 14.51 -21.27 7.49
C GLU A 135 15.63 -21.75 8.41
N VAL A 136 15.54 -23.01 8.84
CA VAL A 136 16.67 -23.67 9.52
C VAL A 136 17.87 -23.80 8.59
N ALA A 137 19.08 -23.78 9.17
CA ALA A 137 20.31 -23.97 8.42
C ALA A 137 20.28 -25.32 7.64
N GLY A 138 20.64 -25.27 6.35
CA GLY A 138 20.64 -26.45 5.48
C GLY A 138 19.28 -26.79 4.87
N PHE A 139 18.24 -25.97 5.07
CA PHE A 139 16.99 -26.12 4.35
C PHE A 139 17.21 -25.97 2.83
N LYS A 140 16.58 -26.84 2.03
CA LYS A 140 16.69 -26.80 0.58
C LYS A 140 15.75 -25.72 0.04
N GLN A 141 16.32 -24.56 -0.33
CA GLN A 141 15.58 -23.48 -0.98
C GLN A 141 15.12 -23.86 -2.40
N ALA A 142 14.06 -23.20 -2.83
CA ALA A 142 13.60 -23.17 -4.21
C ALA A 142 14.69 -22.58 -5.14
N GLY A 143 14.63 -22.90 -6.43
CA GLY A 143 15.51 -22.30 -7.43
C GLY A 143 15.35 -20.77 -7.46
N THR A 144 16.42 -20.03 -7.78
CA THR A 144 16.46 -18.55 -7.74
C THR A 144 15.34 -17.88 -8.54
N THR A 145 14.94 -18.48 -9.66
CA THR A 145 13.86 -18.01 -10.55
C THR A 145 12.62 -18.91 -10.54
N GLU A 146 12.50 -19.78 -9.54
CA GLU A 146 11.32 -20.63 -9.37
C GLU A 146 10.08 -19.77 -9.08
N LEU A 147 8.97 -20.09 -9.75
CA LEU A 147 7.70 -19.38 -9.59
C LEU A 147 7.05 -19.81 -8.27
N LEU A 148 7.01 -18.91 -7.30
CA LEU A 148 6.41 -19.17 -5.98
C LEU A 148 4.90 -18.90 -5.97
N PHE A 149 4.48 -17.79 -6.59
CA PHE A 149 3.08 -17.37 -6.57
C PHE A 149 2.75 -16.45 -7.74
N LYS A 150 1.48 -16.47 -8.17
CA LYS A 150 0.97 -15.54 -9.18
C LYS A 150 -0.44 -15.06 -8.85
N ILE A 151 -0.73 -13.83 -9.25
CA ILE A 151 -2.08 -13.26 -9.31
C ILE A 151 -2.28 -12.73 -10.72
N CYS A 152 -3.33 -13.18 -11.40
CA CYS A 152 -3.73 -12.63 -12.69
C CYS A 152 -5.07 -11.89 -12.52
N GLY A 153 -5.19 -10.70 -13.08
CA GLY A 153 -6.43 -9.94 -13.08
C GLY A 153 -7.54 -10.68 -13.84
N SER A 154 -8.77 -10.58 -13.34
CA SER A 154 -9.94 -11.21 -13.98
C SER A 154 -10.33 -10.52 -15.29
N THR A 155 -10.08 -9.21 -15.40
CA THR A 155 -10.36 -8.44 -16.61
C THR A 155 -9.28 -8.67 -17.66
N GLN A 156 -9.71 -9.00 -18.88
CA GLN A 156 -8.85 -9.21 -20.03
C GLN A 156 -8.78 -7.96 -20.91
N ALA A 157 -7.66 -7.79 -21.59
CA ALA A 157 -7.49 -6.77 -22.61
C ALA A 157 -8.46 -6.99 -23.78
N SER A 158 -9.15 -5.93 -24.17
CA SER A 158 -9.97 -5.87 -25.38
C SER A 158 -9.51 -4.66 -26.21
N GLY A 159 -8.45 -4.86 -27.00
CA GLY A 159 -7.90 -3.80 -27.82
C GLY A 159 -6.54 -4.15 -28.42
N ALA A 160 -6.28 -3.62 -29.62
CA ALA A 160 -4.97 -3.77 -30.27
C ALA A 160 -3.88 -2.99 -29.50
N GLY A 161 -2.65 -3.49 -29.54
CA GLY A 161 -1.48 -2.83 -28.95
C GLY A 161 -1.31 -3.00 -27.43
N PHE A 162 -2.20 -3.74 -26.74
CA PHE A 162 -1.98 -4.11 -25.33
C PHE A 162 -0.66 -4.85 -25.14
N SER A 163 -0.44 -5.90 -25.96
CA SER A 163 0.75 -6.75 -25.87
C SER A 163 2.04 -5.96 -26.06
N ASP A 164 2.11 -5.08 -27.06
CA ASP A 164 3.31 -4.30 -27.37
C ASP A 164 3.62 -3.27 -26.26
N ARG A 165 2.58 -2.63 -25.72
CA ARG A 165 2.71 -1.70 -24.59
C ARG A 165 3.16 -2.43 -23.34
N LEU A 166 2.59 -3.60 -23.07
CA LEU A 166 2.97 -4.44 -21.93
C LEU A 166 4.43 -4.91 -22.07
N ASP A 167 4.83 -5.41 -23.24
CA ASP A 167 6.20 -5.86 -23.50
C ASP A 167 7.21 -4.74 -23.27
N THR A 168 6.92 -3.55 -23.81
CA THR A 168 7.76 -2.38 -23.62
C THR A 168 7.83 -1.97 -22.14
N ALA A 169 6.68 -1.92 -21.44
CA ALA A 169 6.63 -1.58 -20.03
C ALA A 169 7.42 -2.57 -19.15
N LEU A 170 7.30 -3.87 -19.42
CA LEU A 170 8.05 -4.91 -18.72
C LEU A 170 9.57 -4.79 -19.02
N GLY A 171 9.94 -4.41 -20.24
CA GLY A 171 11.33 -4.11 -20.60
C GLY A 171 11.94 -2.94 -19.82
N GLU A 172 11.14 -1.94 -19.46
CA GLU A 172 11.59 -0.82 -18.61
C GLU A 172 11.94 -1.27 -17.18
N ILE A 173 11.31 -2.33 -16.66
CA ILE A 173 11.67 -2.91 -15.36
C ILE A 173 13.13 -3.37 -15.38
N ALA A 174 13.52 -4.14 -16.40
CA ALA A 174 14.87 -4.71 -16.51
C ALA A 174 15.95 -3.61 -16.57
N LYS A 175 15.66 -2.49 -17.24
CA LYS A 175 16.55 -1.32 -17.26
C LYS A 175 16.57 -0.62 -15.89
N GLY A 176 15.39 -0.45 -15.30
CA GLY A 176 15.17 0.33 -14.10
C GLY A 176 15.72 -0.29 -12.82
N VAL A 177 15.72 -1.61 -12.68
CA VAL A 177 16.26 -2.28 -11.47
C VAL A 177 17.79 -2.28 -11.43
N SER A 178 18.43 -2.05 -12.58
CA SER A 178 19.89 -2.04 -12.73
C SER A 178 20.52 -0.69 -12.35
N GLY A 179 21.84 -0.70 -12.12
CA GLY A 179 22.63 0.50 -11.85
C GLY A 179 22.17 1.21 -10.58
N ASN A 180 21.61 2.41 -10.73
CA ASN A 180 21.18 3.24 -9.59
C ASN A 180 19.77 2.87 -9.06
N GLY A 181 19.08 1.92 -9.69
CA GLY A 181 17.79 1.43 -9.23
C GLY A 181 17.86 0.57 -7.98
N ASN A 182 19.06 0.08 -7.63
CA ASN A 182 19.31 -0.75 -6.45
C ASN A 182 18.29 -1.90 -6.30
N GLY A 183 17.96 -2.56 -7.42
CA GLY A 183 17.03 -3.69 -7.44
C GLY A 183 15.56 -3.30 -7.34
N PHE A 184 15.16 -2.03 -7.47
CA PHE A 184 13.76 -1.60 -7.46
C PHE A 184 13.44 -0.63 -8.59
N TYR A 185 12.30 -0.84 -9.25
CA TYR A 185 11.75 0.07 -10.25
C TYR A 185 10.24 0.17 -10.11
N ALA A 186 9.72 1.39 -10.21
CA ALA A 186 8.30 1.67 -10.32
C ALA A 186 8.12 2.79 -11.35
N GLY A 187 7.26 2.56 -12.34
CA GLY A 187 7.11 3.48 -13.45
C GLY A 187 5.97 3.08 -14.36
N GLY A 188 5.87 3.73 -15.51
CA GLY A 188 4.86 3.39 -16.48
C GLY A 188 5.29 3.71 -17.90
N TYR A 189 4.73 2.96 -18.83
CA TYR A 189 4.85 3.19 -20.26
C TYR A 189 3.45 3.28 -20.86
N GLN A 190 3.10 4.47 -21.36
CA GLN A 190 1.77 4.80 -21.87
C GLN A 190 0.65 4.46 -20.87
N SER A 191 -0.13 3.42 -21.13
CA SER A 191 -1.27 2.98 -20.33
C SER A 191 -0.92 1.88 -19.32
N VAL A 192 0.35 1.48 -19.20
CA VAL A 192 0.79 0.38 -18.33
C VAL A 192 1.64 0.91 -17.21
N TYR A 193 1.21 0.71 -15.97
CA TYR A 193 2.06 0.88 -14.80
C TYR A 193 2.74 -0.44 -14.49
N VAL A 194 4.01 -0.38 -14.10
CA VAL A 194 4.82 -1.54 -13.73
C VAL A 194 5.60 -1.29 -12.45
N LEU A 195 5.83 -2.36 -11.72
CA LEU A 195 6.77 -2.42 -10.61
C LEU A 195 7.60 -3.69 -10.77
N GLY A 196 8.91 -3.59 -10.54
CA GLY A 196 9.75 -4.77 -10.35
C GLY A 196 10.74 -4.58 -9.24
N GLN A 197 11.03 -5.67 -8.54
CA GLN A 197 11.92 -5.66 -7.40
C GLN A 197 12.66 -6.97 -7.24
N CYS A 198 13.96 -6.88 -6.97
CA CYS A 198 14.85 -7.97 -6.61
C CYS A 198 15.05 -8.03 -5.09
N GLU A 199 15.46 -9.21 -4.61
CA GLU A 199 16.03 -9.37 -3.27
C GLU A 199 17.33 -8.57 -3.16
N GLY A 200 17.53 -7.89 -2.03
CA GLY A 200 18.54 -6.84 -1.89
C GLY A 200 20.01 -7.29 -1.95
N ASP A 201 20.32 -8.57 -1.83
CA ASP A 201 21.67 -9.12 -1.98
C ASP A 201 21.93 -9.78 -3.34
N LEU A 202 20.97 -9.66 -4.28
CA LEU A 202 21.13 -10.20 -5.61
C LEU A 202 22.05 -9.30 -6.46
N ALA A 203 23.06 -9.90 -7.09
CA ALA A 203 23.93 -9.18 -8.02
C ALA A 203 23.14 -8.59 -9.20
N ASN A 204 23.59 -7.45 -9.73
CA ASN A 204 22.86 -6.69 -10.76
C ASN A 204 22.42 -7.55 -11.96
N ASP A 205 23.31 -8.36 -12.53
CA ASP A 205 22.98 -9.19 -13.69
C ASP A 205 21.94 -10.26 -13.34
N ASN A 206 22.09 -10.92 -12.19
CA ASN A 206 21.12 -11.90 -11.68
C ASN A 206 19.76 -11.24 -11.40
N CYS A 207 19.74 -10.00 -10.92
CA CYS A 207 18.52 -9.23 -10.70
C CYS A 207 17.80 -8.94 -12.02
N VAL A 208 18.54 -8.45 -13.03
CA VAL A 208 18.03 -8.21 -14.38
C VAL A 208 17.45 -9.49 -14.99
N ASP A 209 18.16 -10.61 -14.85
CA ASP A 209 17.71 -11.90 -15.37
C ASP A 209 16.49 -12.45 -14.62
N CYS A 210 16.41 -12.23 -13.30
CA CYS A 210 15.24 -12.60 -12.52
C CYS A 210 14.00 -11.83 -12.97
N VAL A 211 14.05 -10.50 -13.11
CA VAL A 211 12.87 -9.71 -13.52
C VAL A 211 12.49 -9.95 -14.99
N LYS A 212 13.45 -10.26 -15.86
CA LYS A 212 13.16 -10.74 -17.22
C LYS A 212 12.43 -12.07 -17.19
N THR A 213 12.88 -13.02 -16.38
CA THR A 213 12.20 -14.31 -16.21
C THR A 213 10.78 -14.11 -15.67
N ALA A 214 10.61 -13.25 -14.68
CA ALA A 214 9.30 -12.93 -14.12
C ALA A 214 8.37 -12.28 -15.17
N SER A 215 8.93 -11.47 -16.07
CA SER A 215 8.22 -10.86 -17.21
C SER A 215 7.76 -11.90 -18.23
N GLN A 216 8.59 -12.92 -18.53
CA GLN A 216 8.17 -14.03 -19.38
C GLN A 216 7.09 -14.89 -18.72
N ARG A 217 7.21 -15.12 -17.40
CA ARG A 217 6.17 -15.78 -16.60
C ARG A 217 4.86 -14.97 -16.62
N ALA A 218 4.91 -13.65 -16.49
CA ALA A 218 3.69 -12.82 -16.57
C ALA A 218 2.93 -13.04 -17.88
N LYS A 219 3.64 -13.03 -19.02
CA LYS A 219 3.02 -13.24 -20.34
C LYS A 219 2.46 -14.64 -20.52
N SER A 220 3.22 -15.66 -20.12
CA SER A 220 2.81 -17.07 -20.28
C SER A 220 1.74 -17.51 -19.29
N GLU A 221 1.77 -16.99 -18.06
CA GLU A 221 0.92 -17.44 -16.96
C GLU A 221 -0.34 -16.59 -16.76
N CYS A 222 -0.33 -15.33 -17.20
CA CYS A 222 -1.45 -14.39 -17.09
C CYS A 222 -1.98 -13.87 -18.43
N GLY A 223 -1.41 -14.27 -19.57
CA GLY A 223 -1.97 -14.04 -20.90
C GLY A 223 -2.36 -12.58 -21.17
N ASN A 224 -3.66 -12.36 -21.44
CA ASN A 224 -4.24 -11.05 -21.76
C ASN A 224 -4.79 -10.31 -20.52
N SER A 225 -4.52 -10.78 -19.30
CA SER A 225 -5.01 -10.11 -18.09
C SER A 225 -4.48 -8.68 -18.02
N LEU A 226 -5.36 -7.73 -17.70
CA LEU A 226 -5.00 -6.31 -17.57
C LEU A 226 -4.09 -6.01 -16.37
N SER A 227 -3.97 -6.94 -15.43
CA SER A 227 -3.02 -6.84 -14.34
C SER A 227 -2.43 -8.20 -14.01
N ALA A 228 -1.21 -8.21 -13.49
CA ALA A 228 -0.63 -9.39 -12.90
C ALA A 228 0.35 -9.04 -11.79
N GLN A 229 0.59 -10.00 -10.92
CA GLN A 229 1.71 -10.02 -9.97
C GLN A 229 2.37 -11.40 -10.07
N ILE A 230 3.68 -11.43 -10.31
CA ILE A 230 4.46 -12.65 -10.46
C ILE A 230 5.58 -12.62 -9.42
N TYR A 231 5.57 -13.59 -8.52
CA TYR A 231 6.57 -13.72 -7.46
C TYR A 231 7.44 -14.93 -7.73
N LEU A 232 8.72 -14.67 -8.00
CA LEU A 232 9.76 -15.69 -8.03
C LEU A 232 10.47 -15.73 -6.67
N GLN A 233 11.38 -16.69 -6.47
CA GLN A 233 12.14 -16.83 -5.23
C GLN A 233 12.89 -15.54 -4.85
N GLN A 234 13.61 -14.92 -5.79
CA GLN A 234 14.48 -13.76 -5.52
C GLN A 234 14.02 -12.44 -6.16
N CYS A 235 12.87 -12.39 -6.82
CA CYS A 235 12.32 -11.15 -7.35
C CYS A 235 10.81 -11.25 -7.57
N TYR A 236 10.16 -10.11 -7.77
CA TYR A 236 8.79 -10.08 -8.26
C TYR A 236 8.59 -8.93 -9.23
N ILE A 237 7.56 -9.05 -10.07
CA ILE A 237 7.05 -7.95 -10.88
C ILE A 237 5.54 -7.83 -10.71
N SER A 238 5.02 -6.64 -10.98
CA SER A 238 3.60 -6.42 -11.17
C SER A 238 3.36 -5.44 -12.31
N TYR A 239 2.20 -5.57 -12.94
CA TYR A 239 1.72 -4.56 -13.87
C TYR A 239 0.22 -4.34 -13.70
N THR A 240 -0.23 -3.15 -14.10
CA THR A 240 -1.65 -2.83 -14.22
C THR A 240 -1.85 -1.90 -15.41
N TYR A 241 -2.76 -2.29 -16.29
CA TYR A 241 -3.17 -1.54 -17.46
C TYR A 241 -4.36 -0.64 -17.12
N TYR A 242 -4.23 0.63 -17.49
CA TYR A 242 -5.25 1.64 -17.31
C TYR A 242 -5.75 2.12 -18.68
N PRO A 243 -6.95 1.71 -19.11
CA PRO A 243 -7.50 2.12 -20.41
C PRO A 243 -7.52 3.63 -20.64
N ASN A 244 -7.71 4.40 -19.56
CA ASN A 244 -7.77 5.86 -19.58
C ASN A 244 -6.44 6.55 -19.23
N GLY A 245 -5.32 5.82 -19.29
CA GLY A 245 -4.00 6.31 -18.89
C GLY A 245 -3.70 6.09 -17.40
N VAL A 246 -2.42 6.01 -17.05
CA VAL A 246 -1.97 5.74 -15.69
C VAL A 246 -2.37 6.92 -14.77
N PRO A 247 -3.07 6.68 -13.65
CA PRO A 247 -3.44 7.76 -12.73
C PRO A 247 -2.20 8.48 -12.19
N GLY A 248 -2.19 9.82 -12.27
CA GLY A 248 -1.11 10.65 -11.71
C GLY A 248 0.12 10.82 -12.60
N SER A 249 0.16 10.21 -13.81
CA SER A 249 1.12 10.62 -14.83
C SER A 249 0.55 11.81 -15.61
N THR A 250 1.06 13.01 -15.39
CA THR A 250 0.83 14.15 -16.29
C THR A 250 1.39 13.78 -17.66
N SER A 251 0.52 13.37 -18.57
CA SER A 251 0.85 13.09 -19.96
C SER A 251 1.11 14.40 -20.70
N SER A 252 2.37 14.67 -21.01
CA SER A 252 2.76 15.40 -22.22
C SER A 252 3.60 14.48 -23.10
N PRO A 253 3.45 14.53 -24.43
CA PRO A 253 4.05 13.55 -25.33
C PRO A 253 5.55 13.81 -25.48
N SER A 254 6.33 12.73 -25.44
CA SER A 254 7.70 12.62 -25.97
C SER A 254 8.70 13.70 -25.53
N SER A 255 9.48 13.40 -24.49
CA SER A 255 10.94 13.63 -24.49
C SER A 255 11.56 13.00 -23.25
N SER A 256 12.65 12.28 -23.50
CA SER A 256 13.61 11.81 -22.50
C SER A 256 13.91 12.91 -21.48
N SER A 257 13.44 12.73 -20.26
CA SER A 257 14.02 13.39 -19.10
C SER A 257 13.96 12.45 -17.92
N SER A 258 15.16 12.00 -17.53
CA SER A 258 15.47 11.29 -16.31
C SER A 258 15.07 12.16 -15.12
N SER A 259 13.80 12.13 -14.75
CA SER A 259 13.28 12.78 -13.57
C SER A 259 13.25 11.76 -12.44
N ARG A 260 14.38 11.61 -11.77
CA ARG A 260 14.44 11.05 -10.42
C ARG A 260 13.62 11.94 -9.51
N THR A 261 12.37 11.55 -9.32
CA THR A 261 11.59 12.00 -8.19
C THR A 261 10.65 10.86 -7.89
N GLY A 262 10.87 10.20 -6.75
CA GLY A 262 9.88 9.29 -6.19
C GLY A 262 8.62 10.09 -5.90
N VAL A 263 7.78 10.26 -6.93
CA VAL A 263 6.43 10.74 -6.73
C VAL A 263 5.75 9.62 -5.97
N ASN A 264 5.29 9.95 -4.77
CA ASN A 264 4.42 9.08 -3.99
C ASN A 264 3.08 8.98 -4.72
N THR A 265 3.03 8.29 -5.87
CA THR A 265 1.82 8.09 -6.70
C THR A 265 0.68 7.50 -5.86
N GLN A 266 1.06 6.75 -4.82
CA GLN A 266 0.16 6.20 -3.81
C GLN A 266 -0.54 7.27 -2.94
N LYS A 267 0.16 8.35 -2.55
CA LYS A 267 -0.45 9.51 -1.87
C LYS A 267 -1.41 10.26 -2.81
N THR A 268 -1.14 10.26 -4.11
CA THR A 268 -1.98 10.97 -5.09
C THR A 268 -3.30 10.24 -5.39
N VAL A 269 -3.30 8.90 -5.51
CA VAL A 269 -4.53 8.11 -5.73
C VAL A 269 -5.48 8.19 -4.52
N ALA A 270 -4.92 8.15 -3.32
CA ALA A 270 -5.58 8.39 -2.05
C ALA A 270 -6.30 9.76 -1.98
N ILE A 271 -5.62 10.81 -2.45
CA ILE A 271 -6.13 12.18 -2.48
C ILE A 271 -7.29 12.33 -3.47
N VAL A 272 -7.27 11.64 -4.62
CA VAL A 272 -8.32 11.77 -5.65
C VAL A 272 -9.63 11.09 -5.25
N LEU A 273 -9.59 9.90 -4.63
CA LEU A 273 -10.80 9.21 -4.16
C LEU A 273 -11.33 9.81 -2.85
N GLY A 274 -10.44 10.24 -1.94
CA GLY A 274 -10.83 10.99 -0.74
C GLY A 274 -11.35 12.40 -1.05
N GLY A 275 -10.86 13.02 -2.13
CA GLY A 275 -11.29 14.33 -2.60
C GLY A 275 -12.75 14.37 -3.04
N LEU A 276 -13.26 13.32 -3.70
CA LEU A 276 -14.67 13.24 -4.10
C LEU A 276 -15.63 13.18 -2.90
N VAL A 277 -15.29 12.39 -1.88
CA VAL A 277 -16.10 12.28 -0.64
C VAL A 277 -15.94 13.53 0.22
N GLY A 278 -14.73 14.09 0.31
CA GLY A 278 -14.44 15.32 1.04
C GLY A 278 -15.13 16.55 0.44
N VAL A 279 -15.12 16.71 -0.89
CA VAL A 279 -15.83 17.79 -1.58
C VAL A 279 -17.35 17.64 -1.41
N GLY A 280 -17.88 16.41 -1.43
CA GLY A 280 -19.30 16.15 -1.15
C GLY A 280 -19.72 16.56 0.26
N LEU A 281 -18.91 16.23 1.27
CA LEU A 281 -19.16 16.62 2.67
C LEU A 281 -18.99 18.12 2.89
N VAL A 282 -17.98 18.75 2.30
CA VAL A 282 -17.78 20.21 2.36
C VAL A 282 -18.94 20.93 1.67
N ALA A 283 -19.39 20.46 0.50
CA ALA A 283 -20.55 21.00 -0.19
C ALA A 283 -21.83 20.83 0.65
N ALA A 284 -22.04 19.67 1.28
CA ALA A 284 -23.15 19.46 2.20
C ALA A 284 -23.10 20.41 3.40
N CYS A 285 -21.93 20.63 3.99
CA CYS A 285 -21.72 21.61 5.06
C CYS A 285 -22.01 23.05 4.58
N LEU A 286 -21.56 23.44 3.39
CA LEU A 286 -21.80 24.77 2.81
C LEU A 286 -23.29 24.98 2.43
N LEU A 287 -23.98 23.94 1.97
CA LEU A 287 -25.41 23.98 1.70
C LEU A 287 -26.22 24.08 3.00
N PHE A 288 -25.81 23.37 4.05
CA PHE A 288 -26.42 23.48 5.37
C PHE A 288 -26.24 24.89 5.97
N THR A 289 -25.03 25.47 5.90
CA THR A 289 -24.81 26.85 6.39
C THR A 289 -25.62 27.87 5.59
N ARG A 290 -25.69 27.73 4.26
CA ARG A 290 -26.54 28.59 3.43
C ARG A 290 -28.02 28.42 3.74
N SER A 291 -28.50 27.21 4.02
CA SER A 291 -29.91 26.97 4.39
C SER A 291 -30.27 27.58 5.75
N ALA A 292 -29.36 27.53 6.73
CA ALA A 292 -29.51 28.16 8.04
C ALA A 292 -29.51 29.70 7.94
N LEU A 293 -28.68 30.28 7.07
CA LEU A 293 -28.66 31.72 6.78
C LEU A 293 -29.89 32.17 5.97
N LYS A 294 -30.35 31.37 5.01
CA LYS A 294 -31.51 31.70 4.18
C LYS A 294 -32.84 31.61 4.94
N LYS A 295 -32.91 30.80 6.01
CA LYS A 295 -34.06 30.76 6.93
C LYS A 295 -34.28 32.08 7.68
N GLN A 296 -33.28 32.98 7.72
CA GLN A 296 -33.41 34.34 8.26
C GLN A 296 -34.05 35.35 7.29
N GLY A 297 -34.24 35.00 6.01
CA GLY A 297 -34.75 35.95 5.00
C GLY A 297 -36.27 35.89 4.72
N ARG A 298 -37.03 34.96 5.33
CA ARG A 298 -38.35 34.58 4.80
C ARG A 298 -39.44 34.31 5.83
N SER A 299 -39.47 35.07 6.93
CA SER A 299 -40.63 35.08 7.85
C SER A 299 -41.11 36.52 8.07
N LYS A 300 -41.91 37.00 7.12
CA LYS A 300 -42.89 38.08 7.29
C LYS A 300 -44.20 37.54 6.72
N HIS A 301 -45.17 37.19 7.56
CA HIS A 301 -46.61 37.51 7.43
C HIS A 301 -47.47 36.65 8.38
N GLY A 302 -48.43 37.32 9.03
CA GLY A 302 -49.53 36.74 9.83
C GLY A 302 -49.17 36.61 11.32
N GLY A 303 -49.72 37.36 12.28
CA GLY A 303 -50.97 38.10 12.33
C GLY A 303 -52.01 37.33 13.17
N SER A 304 -52.07 37.60 14.47
CA SER A 304 -53.24 38.17 15.15
C SER A 304 -53.29 37.80 16.64
N LEU A 305 -53.46 38.86 17.42
CA LEU A 305 -53.97 38.93 18.78
C LEU A 305 -55.40 38.35 18.84
N HIS A 306 -55.78 37.63 19.90
CA HIS A 306 -56.97 37.97 20.69
C HIS A 306 -57.10 37.17 22.00
N TYR A 307 -57.12 37.95 23.08
CA TYR A 307 -58.00 37.94 24.25
C TYR A 307 -58.56 36.62 24.83
N LEU A 308 -58.37 36.51 26.16
CA LEU A 308 -59.14 35.73 27.13
C LEU A 308 -60.65 35.88 26.93
N THR A 309 -61.43 34.80 27.13
CA THR A 309 -62.29 34.56 28.33
C THR A 309 -62.91 33.15 28.26
N PHE A 310 -63.05 32.54 29.44
CA PHE A 310 -63.63 31.23 29.77
C PHE A 310 -65.14 31.12 29.52
N LEU A 311 -65.62 29.88 29.31
CA LEU A 311 -66.99 29.33 29.56
C LEU A 311 -68.20 30.10 28.96
N ILE A 312 -68.85 29.56 27.91
CA ILE A 312 -69.98 28.60 27.88
C ILE A 312 -70.03 28.03 26.47
#